data_AF-A0A0M5JCV5-F1
#
_entry.id   AF-A0A0M5JCV5-F1
#
_cell.length_a   1.000
_cell.length_b   1.000
_cell.length_c   1.000
_cell.angle_alpha   90.00
_cell.angle_beta   90.00
_cell.angle_gamma   90.00
#
_symmetry.space_group_name_H-M   'P 1'
#
loop_
_entity.id
_entity.type
_entity.pdbx_description
1 polymer ?
#
loop_
_entity_poly.entity_id
_entity_poly.type
_entity_poly.pdbx_seq_one_letter_code
_entity_poly.pdbx_strand_id
1 'polypeptide(L)'
;MRKSPGFRNNNNKRHVQLDEQSPIVQAFRSYASELDGKHDRHERILKLSRDITIESKRIIFLLHSIDSRKQNKEKVLEEAQQRLKKLIEVNFRAIALELREQDVYQFRNAYSPGLQEFIEAYTYMEYLCTEDNRGDAKPVSDWLALQCVMQYEDEPKTKEPEPAQEGDTDVEIKPETVSKFQFYVDPSEYILGVSDLTGELMRRCINSLGSGDTDTCFETTKALQQFYTGYTSLNCQRARELWRKITTMRQSMLKAENVCYNVKVRGGEAAKCANFDQKPAEDTDEGFF
;
A
#
# COMPACT_ATOMS: atom_id res chain seq x y z
N MET A 1 11.89 59.65 -60.93
CA MET A 1 11.24 58.45 -60.36
C MET A 1 11.85 57.20 -60.97
N ARG A 2 12.75 56.51 -60.27
CA ARG A 2 13.29 55.19 -60.65
C ARG A 2 12.62 54.12 -59.78
N LYS A 3 12.01 53.11 -60.41
CA LYS A 3 11.35 51.98 -59.71
C LYS A 3 12.42 51.05 -59.13
N SER A 4 12.38 50.81 -57.81
CA SER A 4 13.12 49.72 -57.17
C SER A 4 12.47 48.37 -57.52
N PRO A 5 13.23 47.33 -57.86
CA PRO A 5 12.69 45.98 -58.00
C PRO A 5 12.46 45.41 -56.60
N GLY A 6 11.22 45.02 -56.31
CA GLY A 6 10.87 44.35 -55.06
C GLY A 6 11.60 43.02 -54.92
N PHE A 7 12.41 42.90 -53.87
CA PHE A 7 12.91 41.61 -53.42
C PHE A 7 11.72 40.76 -52.93
N ARG A 8 11.24 39.86 -53.78
CA ARG A 8 10.35 38.77 -53.38
C ARG A 8 11.17 37.81 -52.52
N ASN A 9 10.97 37.89 -51.21
CA ASN A 9 11.58 37.00 -50.24
C ASN A 9 10.95 35.61 -50.40
N ASN A 10 11.60 34.74 -51.18
CA ASN A 10 11.16 33.39 -51.44
C ASN A 10 11.53 32.50 -50.23
N ASN A 11 10.78 32.65 -49.13
CA ASN A 11 10.85 31.76 -47.98
C ASN A 11 10.24 30.39 -48.35
N ASN A 12 10.91 29.66 -49.24
CA ASN A 12 10.72 28.23 -49.37
C ASN A 12 11.30 27.58 -48.12
N LYS A 13 10.49 27.52 -47.05
CA LYS A 13 10.70 26.54 -45.98
C LYS A 13 10.69 25.18 -46.66
N ARG A 14 11.88 24.62 -46.92
CA ARG A 14 12.03 23.24 -47.37
C ARG A 14 11.33 22.38 -46.33
N HIS A 15 10.14 21.91 -46.65
CA HIS A 15 9.46 20.89 -45.87
C HIS A 15 10.35 19.66 -46.02
N VAL A 16 11.23 19.42 -45.05
CA VAL A 16 12.07 18.23 -45.04
C VAL A 16 11.10 17.07 -44.85
N GLN A 17 10.76 16.39 -45.94
CA GLN A 17 10.06 15.11 -45.89
C GLN A 17 11.01 14.14 -45.20
N LEU A 18 10.73 13.85 -43.94
CA LEU A 18 11.43 12.80 -43.21
C LEU A 18 10.98 11.47 -43.80
N ASP A 19 11.92 10.78 -44.43
CA ASP A 19 11.75 9.42 -44.91
C ASP A 19 11.59 8.46 -43.72
N GLU A 20 10.65 7.52 -43.79
CA GLU A 20 10.44 6.47 -42.77
C GLU A 20 11.67 5.55 -42.65
N GLN A 21 12.54 5.50 -43.66
CA GLN A 21 13.83 4.80 -43.58
C GLN A 21 14.95 5.64 -42.96
N SER A 22 14.68 6.89 -42.53
CA SER A 22 15.66 7.71 -41.84
C SER A 22 16.10 7.03 -40.52
N PRO A 23 17.41 6.94 -40.23
CA PRO A 23 17.90 6.39 -38.96
C PRO A 23 17.29 7.09 -37.73
N ILE A 24 16.99 8.39 -37.84
CA ILE A 24 16.34 9.15 -36.77
C ILE A 24 14.89 8.67 -36.58
N VAL A 25 14.13 8.54 -37.66
CA VAL A 25 12.73 8.08 -37.57
C VAL A 25 12.67 6.66 -36.98
N GLN A 26 13.54 5.75 -37.43
CA GLN A 26 13.64 4.39 -36.89
C GLN A 26 14.01 4.36 -35.40
N ALA A 27 14.95 5.22 -34.97
CA ALA A 27 15.30 5.35 -33.56
C ALA A 27 14.09 5.82 -32.72
N PHE A 28 13.38 6.86 -33.17
CA PHE A 28 12.18 7.34 -32.47
C PHE A 28 11.04 6.33 -32.47
N ARG A 29 10.89 5.49 -33.50
CA ARG A 29 9.94 4.36 -33.51
C ARG A 29 10.30 3.32 -32.44
N SER A 30 11.58 3.01 -32.29
CA SER A 30 12.06 2.12 -31.21
C SER A 30 11.78 2.72 -29.83
N TYR A 31 12.09 4.00 -29.63
CA TYR A 31 11.82 4.68 -28.36
C TYR A 31 10.33 4.76 -28.05
N ALA A 32 9.48 5.00 -29.06
CA ALA A 32 8.03 5.00 -28.89
C ALA A 32 7.54 3.61 -28.43
N SER A 33 7.99 2.54 -29.09
CA SER A 33 7.63 1.16 -28.71
C SER A 33 8.05 0.81 -27.26
N GLU A 34 9.25 1.25 -26.84
CA GLU A 34 9.73 1.06 -25.47
C GLU A 34 8.89 1.83 -24.45
N LEU A 35 8.59 3.11 -24.74
CA LEU A 35 7.76 3.95 -23.87
C LEU A 35 6.33 3.43 -23.78
N ASP A 36 5.73 3.02 -24.90
CA ASP A 36 4.39 2.46 -24.93
C ASP A 36 4.32 1.15 -24.12
N GLY A 37 5.31 0.25 -24.29
CA GLY A 37 5.41 -0.97 -23.49
C GLY A 37 5.55 -0.69 -21.99
N LYS A 38 6.30 0.36 -21.62
CA LYS A 38 6.42 0.82 -20.23
C LYS A 38 5.11 1.39 -19.69
N HIS A 39 4.41 2.23 -20.47
CA HIS A 39 3.12 2.80 -20.07
C HIS A 39 2.06 1.71 -19.90
N ASP A 40 1.99 0.77 -20.83
CA ASP A 40 1.05 -0.35 -20.74
C ASP A 40 1.29 -1.18 -19.48
N ARG A 41 2.55 -1.44 -19.13
CA ARG A 41 2.89 -2.13 -17.86
C ARG A 41 2.47 -1.31 -16.65
N HIS A 42 2.78 -0.01 -16.65
CA HIS A 42 2.37 0.89 -15.57
C HIS A 42 0.86 0.85 -15.35
N GLU A 43 0.07 0.92 -16.42
CA GLU A 43 -1.40 0.85 -16.35
C GLU A 43 -1.91 -0.51 -15.85
N ARG A 44 -1.28 -1.62 -16.23
CA ARG A 44 -1.62 -2.96 -15.70
C ARG A 44 -1.38 -3.04 -14.19
N ILE A 45 -0.22 -2.56 -13.72
CA ILE A 45 0.11 -2.54 -12.28
C ILE A 45 -0.84 -1.61 -11.52
N LEU A 46 -1.14 -0.43 -12.07
CA LEU A 46 -2.03 0.56 -11.46
C LEU A 46 -3.45 0.00 -11.26
N LYS A 47 -3.97 -0.75 -12.24
CA LYS A 47 -5.27 -1.44 -12.12
C LYS A 47 -5.28 -2.44 -10.98
N LEU A 48 -4.27 -3.32 -10.92
CA LEU A 48 -4.11 -4.29 -9.83
C LEU A 48 -4.00 -3.59 -8.47
N SER A 49 -3.21 -2.52 -8.38
CA SER A 49 -3.06 -1.71 -7.17
C SER A 49 -4.37 -1.10 -6.71
N ARG A 50 -5.20 -0.62 -7.63
CA ARG A 50 -6.51 -0.06 -7.32
C ARG A 50 -7.47 -1.11 -6.77
N ASP A 51 -7.46 -2.31 -7.34
CA ASP A 51 -8.27 -3.44 -6.86
C ASP A 51 -7.85 -3.87 -5.46
N ILE A 52 -6.53 -3.95 -5.19
CA ILE A 52 -5.98 -4.19 -3.85
C ILE A 52 -6.47 -3.09 -2.89
N THR A 53 -6.35 -1.81 -3.26
CA THR A 53 -6.77 -0.68 -2.41
C THR A 53 -8.25 -0.80 -2.01
N ILE A 54 -9.13 -1.08 -2.99
CA ILE A 54 -10.57 -1.20 -2.75
C ILE A 54 -10.87 -2.35 -1.80
N GLU A 55 -10.22 -3.49 -2.01
CA GLU A 55 -10.46 -4.68 -1.21
C GLU A 55 -9.87 -4.54 0.21
N SER A 56 -8.68 -3.97 0.36
CA SER A 56 -8.09 -3.63 1.66
C SER A 56 -8.98 -2.70 2.48
N LYS A 57 -9.56 -1.66 1.87
CA LYS A 57 -10.57 -0.80 2.53
C LYS A 57 -11.76 -1.59 3.03
N ARG A 58 -12.31 -2.49 2.20
CA ARG A 58 -13.45 -3.32 2.59
C ARG A 58 -13.09 -4.25 3.76
N ILE A 59 -11.86 -4.76 3.80
CA ILE A 59 -11.36 -5.56 4.93
C ILE A 59 -11.25 -4.69 6.17
N ILE A 60 -10.73 -3.46 6.09
CA ILE A 60 -10.68 -2.51 7.22
C ILE A 60 -12.10 -2.23 7.76
N PHE A 61 -13.07 -1.96 6.88
CA PHE A 61 -14.47 -1.79 7.29
C PHE A 61 -15.06 -3.04 7.96
N LEU A 62 -14.73 -4.23 7.45
CA LEU A 62 -15.11 -5.50 8.05
C LEU A 62 -14.50 -5.65 9.45
N LEU A 63 -13.22 -5.31 9.64
CA LEU A 63 -12.53 -5.36 10.93
C LEU A 63 -13.12 -4.37 11.95
N HIS A 64 -13.56 -3.19 11.51
CA HIS A 64 -14.30 -2.24 12.37
C HIS A 64 -15.65 -2.75 12.85
N SER A 65 -16.21 -3.81 12.24
CA SER A 65 -17.48 -4.39 12.66
C SER A 65 -17.38 -5.31 13.89
N ILE A 66 -16.16 -5.58 14.37
CA ILE A 66 -15.91 -6.40 15.57
C ILE A 66 -16.47 -5.67 16.80
N ASP A 67 -17.39 -6.31 17.50
CA ASP A 67 -18.01 -5.81 18.74
C ASP A 67 -18.14 -6.97 19.73
N SER A 68 -17.66 -6.79 20.95
CA SER A 68 -17.71 -7.76 22.05
C SER A 68 -19.13 -8.29 22.30
N ARG A 69 -20.17 -7.47 22.03
CA ARG A 69 -21.58 -7.86 22.19
C ARG A 69 -22.08 -8.85 21.14
N LYS A 70 -21.47 -8.86 19.95
CA LYS A 70 -21.89 -9.70 18.83
C LYS A 70 -21.22 -11.07 18.82
N GLN A 71 -20.17 -11.27 19.63
CA GLN A 71 -19.34 -12.48 19.63
C GLN A 71 -18.91 -12.88 18.21
N ASN A 72 -18.65 -11.88 17.35
CA ASN A 72 -18.36 -12.08 15.93
C ASN A 72 -16.86 -12.01 15.61
N LYS A 73 -16.01 -11.74 16.61
CA LYS A 73 -14.58 -11.46 16.44
C LYS A 73 -13.85 -12.54 15.64
N GLU A 74 -13.93 -13.80 16.08
CA GLU A 74 -13.22 -14.93 15.45
C GLU A 74 -13.62 -15.11 13.98
N LYS A 75 -14.92 -15.13 13.69
CA LYS A 75 -15.44 -15.27 12.31
C LYS A 75 -15.01 -14.11 11.41
N VAL A 76 -15.04 -12.89 11.93
CA VAL A 76 -14.62 -11.69 11.20
C VAL A 76 -13.12 -11.71 10.91
N LEU A 77 -12.30 -12.15 11.88
CA LEU A 77 -10.86 -12.29 11.70
C LEU A 77 -10.51 -13.40 10.70
N GLU A 78 -11.19 -14.55 10.76
CA GLU A 78 -11.03 -15.62 9.77
C GLU A 78 -11.38 -15.15 8.35
N GLU A 79 -12.51 -14.46 8.18
CA GLU A 79 -12.90 -13.89 6.88
C GLU A 79 -11.88 -12.87 6.38
N ALA A 80 -11.44 -11.94 7.24
CA ALA A 80 -10.41 -10.96 6.90
C ALA A 80 -9.09 -11.63 6.49
N GLN A 81 -8.65 -12.64 7.24
CA GLN A 81 -7.43 -13.39 6.94
C GLN A 81 -7.51 -14.10 5.59
N GLN A 82 -8.65 -14.73 5.27
CA GLN A 82 -8.86 -15.38 3.97
C GLN A 82 -8.81 -14.38 2.81
N ARG A 83 -9.44 -13.21 2.98
CA ARG A 83 -9.44 -12.15 1.96
C ARG A 83 -8.07 -11.53 1.75
N LEU A 84 -7.32 -11.28 2.84
CA LEU A 84 -5.92 -10.82 2.77
C LEU A 84 -5.02 -11.85 2.09
N LYS A 85 -5.16 -13.14 2.44
CA LYS A 85 -4.41 -14.23 1.80
C LYS A 85 -4.69 -14.29 0.29
N LYS A 86 -5.94 -14.14 -0.12
CA LYS A 86 -6.32 -14.05 -1.54
C LYS A 86 -5.67 -12.86 -2.25
N LEU A 87 -5.54 -11.70 -1.60
CA LEU A 87 -4.82 -10.56 -2.18
C LEU A 87 -3.35 -10.89 -2.44
N ILE A 88 -2.69 -11.58 -1.50
CA ILE A 88 -1.29 -12.01 -1.63
C ILE A 88 -1.14 -13.02 -2.78
N GLU A 89 -1.99 -14.03 -2.83
CA GLU A 89 -1.88 -15.15 -3.79
C GLU A 89 -2.24 -14.77 -5.22
N VAL A 90 -3.17 -13.82 -5.40
CA VAL A 90 -3.69 -13.45 -6.72
C VAL A 90 -3.12 -12.11 -7.19
N ASN A 91 -3.38 -11.03 -6.45
CA ASN A 91 -3.10 -9.67 -6.95
C ASN A 91 -1.62 -9.31 -6.80
N PHE A 92 -1.02 -9.55 -5.63
CA PHE A 92 0.42 -9.31 -5.44
C PHE A 92 1.28 -10.24 -6.28
N ARG A 93 0.85 -11.51 -6.47
CA ARG A 93 1.48 -12.43 -7.42
C ARG A 93 1.46 -11.88 -8.84
N ALA A 94 0.33 -11.35 -9.30
CA ALA A 94 0.21 -10.74 -10.63
C ALA A 94 1.11 -9.50 -10.79
N ILE A 95 1.20 -8.64 -9.76
CA ILE A 95 2.13 -7.51 -9.78
C ILE A 95 3.59 -7.98 -9.80
N ALA A 96 3.94 -9.00 -9.00
CA ALA A 96 5.28 -9.57 -8.97
C ALA A 96 5.68 -10.20 -10.33
N LEU A 97 4.74 -10.80 -11.04
CA LEU A 97 4.93 -11.29 -12.41
C LEU A 97 5.21 -10.14 -13.40
N GLU A 98 4.46 -9.03 -13.33
CA GLU A 98 4.69 -7.86 -14.19
C GLU A 98 6.00 -7.14 -13.91
N LEU A 99 6.48 -7.18 -12.66
CA LEU A 99 7.74 -6.59 -12.21
C LEU A 99 8.95 -7.50 -12.39
N ARG A 100 8.75 -8.74 -12.88
CA ARG A 100 9.84 -9.68 -13.13
C ARG A 100 10.83 -9.08 -14.13
N GLU A 101 12.11 -9.11 -13.77
CA GLU A 101 13.21 -8.55 -14.57
C GLU A 101 13.08 -7.04 -14.85
N GLN A 102 12.27 -6.32 -14.07
CA GLN A 102 12.14 -4.86 -14.13
C GLN A 102 12.75 -4.21 -12.89
N ASP A 103 13.08 -2.92 -13.00
CA ASP A 103 13.38 -2.11 -11.82
C ASP A 103 12.09 -1.81 -11.04
N VAL A 104 12.00 -2.38 -9.84
CA VAL A 104 10.84 -2.25 -8.95
C VAL A 104 10.59 -0.79 -8.53
N TYR A 105 11.65 0.03 -8.41
CA TYR A 105 11.52 1.43 -8.01
C TYR A 105 10.96 2.30 -9.14
N GLN A 106 11.15 1.90 -10.40
CA GLN A 106 10.61 2.62 -11.56
C GLN A 106 9.07 2.62 -11.57
N PHE A 107 8.46 1.53 -11.08
CA PHE A 107 7.00 1.36 -11.03
C PHE A 107 6.41 1.55 -9.63
N ARG A 108 7.21 2.03 -8.65
CA ARG A 108 6.80 2.23 -7.26
C ARG A 108 5.48 3.00 -7.12
N ASN A 109 5.36 4.12 -7.81
CA ASN A 109 4.18 4.98 -7.72
C ASN A 109 2.89 4.29 -8.20
N ALA A 110 3.00 3.23 -9.01
CA ALA A 110 1.84 2.50 -9.53
C ALA A 110 1.25 1.53 -8.50
N TYR A 111 2.09 0.84 -7.71
CA TYR A 111 1.63 -0.13 -6.70
C TYR A 111 1.62 0.40 -5.26
N SER A 112 2.35 1.49 -4.99
CA SER A 112 2.50 2.09 -3.66
C SER A 112 1.16 2.30 -2.93
N PRO A 113 0.11 2.89 -3.54
CA PRO A 113 -1.17 3.08 -2.87
C PRO A 113 -1.83 1.76 -2.42
N GLY A 114 -1.79 0.73 -3.25
CA GLY A 114 -2.36 -0.58 -2.93
C GLY A 114 -1.56 -1.30 -1.86
N LEU A 115 -0.23 -1.19 -1.89
CA LEU A 115 0.65 -1.76 -0.88
C LEU A 115 0.44 -1.11 0.49
N GLN A 116 0.39 0.23 0.57
CA GLN A 116 0.18 0.93 1.85
C GLN A 116 -1.17 0.56 2.48
N GLU A 117 -2.25 0.55 1.70
CA GLU A 117 -3.59 0.18 2.18
C GLU A 117 -3.67 -1.29 2.61
N PHE A 118 -2.98 -2.19 1.88
CA PHE A 118 -2.86 -3.59 2.29
C PHE A 118 -2.12 -3.75 3.61
N ILE A 119 -1.02 -3.02 3.80
CA ILE A 119 -0.24 -3.05 5.06
C ILE A 119 -1.07 -2.51 6.22
N GLU A 120 -1.82 -1.43 6.00
CA GLU A 120 -2.79 -0.90 6.97
C GLU A 120 -3.80 -1.98 7.38
N ALA A 121 -4.45 -2.64 6.41
CA ALA A 121 -5.43 -3.70 6.68
C ALA A 121 -4.81 -4.92 7.40
N TYR A 122 -3.62 -5.35 6.96
CA TYR A 122 -2.93 -6.51 7.51
C TYR A 122 -2.51 -6.27 8.96
N THR A 123 -1.86 -5.13 9.23
CA THR A 123 -1.40 -4.77 10.57
C THR A 123 -2.56 -4.44 11.51
N TYR A 124 -3.69 -3.93 10.99
CA TYR A 124 -4.90 -3.77 11.79
C TYR A 124 -5.49 -5.11 12.24
N MET A 125 -5.54 -6.10 11.34
CA MET A 125 -5.95 -7.46 11.70
C MET A 125 -5.02 -8.05 12.77
N GLU A 126 -3.71 -7.93 12.62
CA GLU A 126 -2.74 -8.42 13.62
C GLU A 126 -2.92 -7.77 14.97
N TYR A 127 -3.11 -6.45 15.01
CA TYR A 127 -3.40 -5.71 16.23
C TYR A 127 -4.64 -6.29 16.94
N LEU A 128 -5.73 -6.52 16.20
CA LEU A 128 -6.99 -7.05 16.73
C LEU A 128 -6.86 -8.50 17.24
N CYS A 129 -6.02 -9.32 16.60
CA CYS A 129 -5.68 -10.65 17.08
C CYS A 129 -4.90 -10.62 18.40
N THR A 130 -3.99 -9.65 18.56
CA THR A 130 -3.12 -9.53 19.73
C THR A 130 -3.81 -8.89 20.94
N GLU A 131 -4.85 -8.05 20.75
CA GLU A 131 -5.62 -7.43 21.86
C GLU A 131 -6.09 -8.44 22.93
N ASP A 132 -6.43 -9.70 22.57
CA ASP A 132 -6.95 -10.68 23.53
C ASP A 132 -5.86 -11.49 24.25
N ASN A 133 -4.67 -11.64 23.64
CA ASN A 133 -3.58 -12.45 24.18
C ASN A 133 -2.73 -11.64 25.17
N ARG A 134 -3.32 -11.31 26.33
CA ARG A 134 -2.73 -10.52 27.43
C ARG A 134 -1.41 -11.08 28.03
N GLY A 135 -0.89 -12.21 27.55
CA GLY A 135 0.30 -12.89 28.09
C GLY A 135 1.48 -13.07 27.13
N ASP A 136 1.24 -13.14 25.81
CA ASP A 136 2.27 -13.32 24.77
C ASP A 136 1.88 -12.48 23.55
N ALA A 137 1.98 -11.15 23.71
CA ALA A 137 1.71 -10.23 22.61
C ALA A 137 2.81 -10.38 21.55
N LYS A 138 2.52 -11.13 20.48
CA LYS A 138 3.39 -11.10 19.29
C LYS A 138 3.39 -9.66 18.76
N PRO A 139 4.57 -9.05 18.58
CA PRO A 139 4.64 -7.74 17.94
C PRO A 139 4.04 -7.84 16.53
N VAL A 140 3.48 -6.73 16.04
CA VAL A 140 3.05 -6.59 14.64
C VAL A 140 4.19 -7.05 13.74
N SER A 141 3.88 -7.86 12.73
CA SER A 141 4.86 -8.43 11.83
C SER A 141 5.65 -7.34 11.12
N ASP A 142 6.97 -7.44 11.13
CA ASP A 142 7.84 -6.49 10.44
C ASP A 142 7.78 -6.68 8.91
N TRP A 143 8.45 -5.78 8.18
CA TRP A 143 8.47 -5.85 6.71
C TRP A 143 9.15 -7.14 6.20
N LEU A 144 10.05 -7.74 6.99
CA LEU A 144 10.73 -9.00 6.64
C LEU A 144 9.78 -10.18 6.69
N ALA A 145 8.94 -10.25 7.72
CA ALA A 145 7.89 -11.26 7.82
C ALA A 145 6.95 -11.18 6.61
N LEU A 146 6.55 -9.96 6.19
CA LEU A 146 5.72 -9.80 5.01
C LEU A 146 6.45 -10.19 3.72
N GLN A 147 7.73 -9.83 3.60
CA GLN A 147 8.59 -10.22 2.48
C GLN A 147 8.72 -11.74 2.33
N CYS A 148 8.78 -12.48 3.45
CA CYS A 148 8.81 -13.95 3.46
C CYS A 148 7.50 -14.56 2.94
N VAL A 149 6.36 -13.93 3.22
CA VAL A 149 5.05 -14.40 2.76
C VAL A 149 4.84 -14.12 1.27
N MET A 150 5.43 -13.04 0.75
CA MET A 150 5.28 -12.62 -0.65
C MET A 150 6.33 -13.24 -1.60
N GLN A 151 6.60 -14.54 -1.41
CA GLN A 151 7.45 -15.35 -2.28
C GLN A 151 6.58 -16.27 -3.15
N TYR A 152 6.92 -16.37 -4.43
CA TYR A 152 6.13 -17.09 -5.42
C TYR A 152 7.00 -18.01 -6.26
N GLU A 153 6.36 -19.06 -6.75
CA GLU A 153 6.94 -20.04 -7.66
C GLU A 153 6.11 -20.07 -8.95
N ASP A 154 6.77 -20.31 -10.09
CA ASP A 154 6.07 -20.56 -11.35
C ASP A 154 5.25 -21.86 -11.24
N GLU A 155 4.05 -21.86 -11.80
CA GLU A 155 3.31 -23.13 -11.89
C GLU A 155 4.05 -24.07 -12.86
N PRO A 156 4.22 -25.35 -12.50
CA PRO A 156 4.76 -26.31 -13.44
C PRO A 156 3.81 -26.34 -14.63
N LYS A 157 4.33 -26.04 -15.83
CA LYS A 157 3.55 -26.19 -17.06
C LYS A 157 3.27 -27.67 -17.23
N THR A 158 2.09 -28.12 -16.81
CA THR A 158 1.58 -29.44 -17.18
C THR A 158 1.45 -29.43 -18.70
N LYS A 159 2.43 -29.99 -19.40
CA LYS A 159 2.29 -30.27 -20.83
C LYS A 159 1.08 -31.20 -20.96
N GLU A 160 0.05 -30.78 -21.69
CA GLU A 160 -0.94 -31.71 -22.21
C GLU A 160 -0.17 -32.82 -22.97
N PRO A 161 -0.53 -34.11 -22.80
CA PRO A 161 0.16 -35.17 -23.51
C PRO A 161 -0.11 -35.01 -25.01
N GLU A 162 0.90 -34.58 -25.77
CA GLU A 162 0.88 -34.71 -27.23
C GLU A 162 0.77 -36.21 -27.58
N PRO A 163 -0.05 -36.58 -28.59
CA PRO A 163 -0.24 -37.97 -28.96
C PRO A 163 1.08 -38.59 -29.39
N ALA A 164 1.43 -39.71 -28.75
CA ALA A 164 2.64 -40.47 -28.98
C ALA A 164 2.86 -40.78 -30.47
N GLN A 165 3.98 -40.30 -31.02
CA GLN A 165 4.58 -40.91 -32.20
C GLN A 165 5.66 -41.89 -31.72
N GLU A 166 5.51 -43.14 -32.13
CA GLU A 166 6.45 -44.23 -31.88
C GLU A 166 7.83 -43.90 -32.45
N GLY A 167 8.86 -43.91 -31.60
CA GLY A 167 10.23 -43.67 -32.02
C GLY A 167 11.17 -43.66 -30.82
N ASP A 168 11.83 -44.79 -30.61
CA ASP A 168 12.90 -45.05 -29.65
C ASP A 168 13.88 -43.87 -29.48
N THR A 169 14.02 -43.33 -28.28
CA THR A 169 15.19 -42.58 -27.76
C THR A 169 15.02 -42.33 -26.27
N ASP A 170 16.05 -42.70 -25.50
CA ASP A 170 16.17 -42.43 -24.06
C ASP A 170 15.93 -40.94 -23.75
N VAL A 171 14.78 -40.62 -23.15
CA VAL A 171 14.47 -39.27 -22.68
C VAL A 171 15.12 -39.07 -21.31
N GLU A 172 16.31 -38.46 -21.31
CA GLU A 172 16.88 -37.86 -20.10
C GLU A 172 15.95 -36.75 -19.59
N ILE A 173 15.19 -37.04 -18.54
CA ILE A 173 14.38 -36.07 -17.80
C ILE A 173 15.33 -35.15 -17.04
N LYS A 174 15.71 -34.01 -17.63
CA LYS A 174 16.32 -32.90 -16.89
C LYS A 174 15.27 -32.36 -15.90
N PRO A 175 15.57 -32.19 -14.60
CA PRO A 175 14.63 -31.60 -13.66
C PRO A 175 14.33 -30.17 -14.11
N GLU A 176 13.05 -29.89 -14.38
CA GLU A 176 12.57 -28.53 -14.69
C GLU A 176 12.89 -27.61 -13.52
N THR A 177 13.77 -26.64 -13.75
CA THR A 177 14.14 -25.65 -12.73
C THR A 177 12.97 -24.68 -12.54
N VAL A 178 12.18 -24.89 -11.48
CA VAL A 178 11.12 -23.96 -11.08
C VAL A 178 11.78 -22.62 -10.74
N SER A 179 11.45 -21.58 -11.50
CA SER A 179 12.02 -20.25 -11.27
C SER A 179 11.22 -19.53 -10.19
N LYS A 180 11.92 -19.03 -9.15
CA LYS A 180 11.32 -18.31 -8.02
C LYS A 180 11.31 -16.82 -8.29
N PHE A 181 10.24 -16.15 -7.89
CA PHE A 181 10.14 -14.69 -7.94
C PHE A 181 9.41 -14.17 -6.70
N GLN A 182 9.50 -12.88 -6.42
CA GLN A 182 8.90 -12.29 -5.22
C GLN A 182 8.38 -10.88 -5.49
N PHE A 183 7.40 -10.45 -4.70
CA PHE A 183 7.06 -9.04 -4.60
C PHE A 183 7.99 -8.39 -3.57
N TYR A 184 8.70 -7.33 -3.95
CA TYR A 184 9.59 -6.62 -3.02
C TYR A 184 8.82 -5.61 -2.18
N VAL A 185 8.87 -5.76 -0.85
CA VAL A 185 8.25 -4.85 0.10
C VAL A 185 9.28 -3.80 0.53
N ASP A 186 9.17 -2.58 0.01
CA ASP A 186 10.01 -1.44 0.43
C ASP A 186 9.71 -1.09 1.90
N PRO A 187 10.71 -1.07 2.80
CA PRO A 187 10.53 -0.64 4.19
C PRO A 187 9.88 0.74 4.33
N SER A 188 10.14 1.64 3.39
CA SER A 188 9.55 2.99 3.38
C SER A 188 8.03 2.93 3.18
N GLU A 189 7.55 2.07 2.27
CA GLU A 189 6.12 1.86 2.03
C GLU A 189 5.45 1.18 3.22
N TYR A 190 6.16 0.27 3.88
CA TYR A 190 5.68 -0.37 5.10
C TYR A 190 5.46 0.64 6.24
N ILE A 191 6.44 1.51 6.50
CA ILE A 191 6.30 2.57 7.52
C ILE A 191 5.16 3.54 7.17
N LEU A 192 4.95 3.85 5.88
CA LEU A 192 3.81 4.68 5.48
C LEU A 192 2.47 3.97 5.72
N GLY A 193 2.33 2.69 5.39
CA GLY A 193 1.11 1.92 5.66
C GLY A 193 0.82 1.76 7.16
N VAL A 194 1.84 1.47 7.98
CA VAL A 194 1.69 1.40 9.45
C VAL A 194 1.33 2.76 10.04
N SER A 195 1.72 3.87 9.41
CA SER A 195 1.32 5.18 9.91
C SER A 195 -0.19 5.42 9.77
N ASP A 196 -0.82 4.87 8.72
CA ASP A 196 -2.27 4.97 8.50
C ASP A 196 -3.09 4.10 9.45
N LEU A 197 -2.55 2.97 9.89
CA LEU A 197 -3.13 2.14 10.97
C LEU A 197 -3.50 2.98 12.20
N THR A 198 -2.69 3.99 12.55
CA THR A 198 -2.99 4.85 13.71
C THR A 198 -4.29 5.63 13.57
N GLY A 199 -4.70 5.95 12.33
CA GLY A 199 -6.01 6.51 12.03
C GLY A 199 -7.14 5.53 12.33
N GLU A 200 -6.97 4.25 11.98
CA GLU A 200 -7.94 3.20 12.27
C GLU A 200 -8.03 2.88 13.76
N LEU A 201 -6.91 2.87 14.49
CA LEU A 201 -6.91 2.70 15.95
C LEU A 201 -7.65 3.83 16.67
N MET A 202 -7.48 5.08 16.22
CA MET A 202 -8.25 6.20 16.74
C MET A 202 -9.76 6.02 16.45
N ARG A 203 -10.14 5.61 15.23
CA ARG A 203 -11.55 5.33 14.90
C ARG A 203 -12.12 4.22 15.79
N ARG A 204 -11.34 3.16 16.02
CA ARG A 204 -11.71 2.07 16.93
C ARG A 204 -11.93 2.58 18.36
N CYS A 205 -11.02 3.38 18.89
CA CYS A 205 -11.14 4.00 20.22
C CYS A 205 -12.47 4.76 20.37
N ILE A 206 -12.83 5.60 19.40
CA ILE A 206 -14.07 6.38 19.42
C ILE A 206 -15.31 5.47 19.31
N ASN A 207 -15.27 4.47 18.43
CA ASN A 207 -16.37 3.52 18.25
C ASN A 207 -16.60 2.67 19.51
N SER A 208 -15.52 2.24 20.18
CA SER A 208 -15.57 1.50 21.45
C SER A 208 -16.13 2.35 22.58
N LEU A 209 -15.80 3.65 22.63
CA LEU A 209 -16.47 4.57 23.56
C LEU A 209 -17.98 4.59 23.31
N GLY A 210 -18.42 4.66 22.05
CA GLY A 210 -19.84 4.66 21.70
C GLY A 210 -20.58 3.40 22.17
N SER A 211 -19.96 2.22 22.03
CA SER A 211 -20.50 0.94 22.51
C SER A 211 -20.45 0.79 24.04
N GLY A 212 -19.62 1.60 24.74
CA GLY A 212 -19.43 1.55 26.19
C GLY A 212 -18.26 0.67 26.63
N ASP A 213 -17.43 0.22 25.69
CA ASP A 213 -16.21 -0.55 25.97
C ASP A 213 -15.05 0.42 26.28
N THR A 214 -14.90 0.72 27.56
CA THR A 214 -13.86 1.63 28.04
C THR A 214 -12.47 1.02 28.03
N ASP A 215 -12.36 -0.30 28.15
CA ASP A 215 -11.05 -0.97 28.25
C ASP A 215 -10.32 -0.89 26.92
N THR A 216 -11.02 -1.18 25.81
CA THR A 216 -10.48 -1.01 24.46
C THR A 216 -10.04 0.43 24.18
N CYS A 217 -10.71 1.44 24.77
CA CYS A 217 -10.29 2.84 24.61
C CYS A 217 -8.89 3.09 25.20
N PHE A 218 -8.62 2.57 26.40
CA PHE A 218 -7.31 2.70 27.04
C PHE A 218 -6.24 1.88 26.32
N GLU A 219 -6.56 0.66 25.87
CA GLU A 219 -5.64 -0.21 25.13
C GLU A 219 -5.22 0.41 23.79
N THR A 220 -6.19 0.89 23.01
CA THR A 220 -5.93 1.60 21.73
C THR A 220 -5.12 2.88 21.94
N THR A 221 -5.41 3.65 22.99
CA THR A 221 -4.65 4.87 23.32
C THR A 221 -3.20 4.55 23.69
N LYS A 222 -2.97 3.50 24.48
CA LYS A 222 -1.62 3.02 24.81
C LYS A 222 -0.85 2.61 23.57
N ALA A 223 -1.49 1.89 22.65
CA ALA A 223 -0.88 1.51 21.38
C ALA A 223 -0.51 2.75 20.54
N LEU A 224 -1.40 3.74 20.44
CA LEU A 224 -1.13 5.01 19.74
C LEU A 224 0.06 5.78 20.33
N GLN A 225 0.20 5.82 21.66
CA GLN A 225 1.36 6.44 22.33
C GLN A 225 2.67 5.72 22.01
N GLN A 226 2.65 4.38 21.95
CA GLN A 226 3.80 3.57 21.59
C GLN A 226 4.21 3.79 20.12
N PHE A 227 3.24 3.81 19.20
CA PHE A 227 3.48 4.17 17.81
C PHE A 227 4.07 5.58 17.71
N TYR A 228 3.43 6.59 18.30
CA TYR A 228 3.91 7.98 18.21
C TYR A 228 5.34 8.14 18.75
N THR A 229 5.66 7.48 19.86
CA THR A 229 7.02 7.46 20.44
C THR A 229 8.02 6.83 19.46
N GLY A 230 7.67 5.68 18.88
CA GLY A 230 8.49 5.00 17.87
C GLY A 230 8.73 5.86 16.63
N TYR A 231 7.68 6.48 16.09
CA TYR A 231 7.79 7.34 14.90
C TYR A 231 8.56 8.63 15.15
N THR A 232 8.43 9.23 16.34
CA THR A 232 9.20 10.43 16.71
C THR A 232 10.69 10.12 16.87
N SER A 233 11.04 8.87 17.18
CA SER A 233 12.44 8.44 17.24
C SER A 233 13.11 8.33 15.85
N LEU A 234 12.34 8.31 14.77
CA LEU A 234 12.85 8.20 13.41
C LEU A 234 13.48 9.52 12.95
N ASN A 235 14.80 9.51 12.74
CA ASN A 235 15.55 10.68 12.28
C ASN A 235 15.73 10.65 10.75
N CYS A 236 14.64 10.78 10.01
CA CYS A 236 14.62 10.69 8.54
C CYS A 236 14.72 12.07 7.88
N GLN A 237 15.88 12.39 7.30
CA GLN A 237 16.05 13.62 6.53
C GLN A 237 15.26 13.58 5.22
N ARG A 238 14.64 14.72 4.85
CA ARG A 238 13.93 14.93 3.56
C ARG A 238 12.73 14.00 3.29
N ALA A 239 12.22 13.30 4.31
CA ALA A 239 11.04 12.44 4.20
C ALA A 239 9.73 13.22 4.44
N ARG A 240 9.35 14.11 3.50
CA ARG A 240 8.17 15.00 3.64
C ARG A 240 6.86 14.24 3.86
N GLU A 241 6.70 13.09 3.22
CA GLU A 241 5.49 12.29 3.36
C GLU A 241 5.35 11.69 4.76
N LEU A 242 6.43 11.06 5.25
CA LEU A 242 6.49 10.54 6.62
C LEU A 242 6.22 11.63 7.64
N TRP A 243 6.82 12.82 7.48
CA TRP A 243 6.59 13.94 8.40
C TRP A 243 5.12 14.33 8.48
N ARG A 244 4.42 14.44 7.34
CA ARG A 244 2.97 14.71 7.32
C ARG A 244 2.17 13.62 8.02
N LYS A 245 2.55 12.35 7.87
CA LYS A 245 1.92 11.22 8.56
C LYS A 245 2.13 11.30 10.07
N ILE A 246 3.34 11.64 10.53
CA ILE A 246 3.65 11.83 11.96
C ILE A 246 2.82 12.98 12.56
N THR A 247 2.65 14.08 11.82
CA THR A 247 1.78 15.18 12.26
C THR A 247 0.33 14.73 12.43
N THR A 248 -0.22 13.98 11.46
CA THR A 248 -1.58 13.41 11.55
C THR A 248 -1.69 12.40 12.68
N MET A 249 -0.67 11.55 12.87
CA MET A 249 -0.59 10.58 13.97
C MET A 249 -0.65 11.25 15.34
N ARG A 250 0.03 12.39 15.52
CA ARG A 250 -0.07 13.19 16.76
C ARG A 250 -1.52 13.61 17.02
N GLN A 251 -2.23 14.07 15.99
CA GLN A 251 -3.64 14.45 16.12
C GLN A 251 -4.53 13.25 16.48
N SER A 252 -4.29 12.09 15.87
CA SER A 252 -5.00 10.83 16.19
C SER A 252 -4.77 10.40 17.64
N MET A 253 -3.52 10.48 18.11
CA MET A 253 -3.15 10.18 19.50
C MET A 253 -3.85 11.13 20.48
N LEU A 254 -3.76 12.45 20.26
CA LEU A 254 -4.39 13.44 21.14
C LEU A 254 -5.92 13.25 21.22
N LYS A 255 -6.57 12.85 20.13
CA LYS A 255 -8.02 12.53 20.15
C LYS A 255 -8.32 11.32 21.04
N ALA A 256 -7.54 10.25 20.92
CA ALA A 256 -7.70 9.05 21.76
C ALA A 256 -7.40 9.33 23.25
N GLU A 257 -6.38 10.14 23.54
CA GLU A 257 -6.08 10.59 24.91
C GLU A 257 -7.21 11.41 25.51
N ASN A 258 -7.81 12.32 24.72
CA ASN A 258 -8.98 13.07 25.14
C ASN A 258 -10.17 12.15 25.42
N VAL A 259 -10.39 11.12 24.61
CA VAL A 259 -11.41 10.08 24.88
C VAL A 259 -11.17 9.43 26.24
N CYS A 260 -9.96 8.93 26.50
CA CYS A 260 -9.61 8.30 27.76
C CYS A 260 -9.71 9.24 28.96
N TYR A 261 -9.28 10.48 28.82
CA TYR A 261 -9.41 11.52 29.84
C TYR A 261 -10.88 11.73 30.23
N ASN A 262 -11.75 11.87 29.23
CA ASN A 262 -13.19 12.05 29.44
C ASN A 262 -13.83 10.86 30.13
N VAL A 263 -13.48 9.64 29.72
CA VAL A 263 -13.92 8.40 30.38
C VAL A 263 -13.50 8.40 31.85
N LYS A 264 -12.25 8.80 32.14
CA LYS A 264 -11.70 8.78 33.50
C LYS A 264 -12.36 9.82 34.43
N VAL A 265 -12.63 11.02 33.92
CA VAL A 265 -13.17 12.14 34.72
C VAL A 265 -14.69 12.08 34.86
N ARG A 266 -15.41 11.77 33.76
CA ARG A 266 -16.88 11.84 33.71
C ARG A 266 -17.57 10.49 33.91
N GLY A 267 -16.83 9.38 33.80
CA GLY A 267 -17.40 8.05 33.67
C GLY A 267 -17.84 7.74 32.24
N GLY A 268 -17.96 6.45 31.91
CA GLY A 268 -18.15 5.98 30.53
C GLY A 268 -19.41 6.52 29.85
N GLU A 269 -20.55 6.63 30.54
CA GLU A 269 -21.81 7.10 29.96
C GLU A 269 -21.82 8.59 29.64
N ALA A 270 -21.28 9.43 30.53
CA ALA A 270 -21.22 10.88 30.34
C ALA A 270 -20.14 11.29 29.32
N ALA A 271 -19.10 10.47 29.14
CA ALA A 271 -18.08 10.68 28.11
C ALA A 271 -18.63 10.53 26.67
N LYS A 272 -19.67 9.72 26.46
CA LYS A 272 -20.31 9.54 25.14
C LYS A 272 -20.92 10.82 24.58
N CYS A 273 -21.36 11.72 25.45
CA CYS A 273 -22.00 12.98 25.07
C CYS A 273 -20.99 14.13 24.86
N ALA A 274 -19.69 13.88 25.02
CA ALA A 274 -18.67 14.90 24.86
C ALA A 274 -18.31 15.12 23.38
N ASN A 275 -18.12 16.39 22.98
CA ASN A 275 -17.57 16.74 21.67
C ASN A 275 -16.04 16.65 21.71
N PHE A 276 -15.47 15.75 20.90
CA PHE A 276 -14.03 15.53 20.79
C PHE A 276 -13.34 16.35 19.69
N ASP A 277 -14.11 17.15 18.93
CA ASP A 277 -13.61 18.03 17.88
C ASP A 277 -13.12 19.40 18.38
N GLN A 278 -12.79 19.53 19.66
CA GLN A 278 -12.07 20.71 20.12
C GLN A 278 -10.70 20.70 19.44
N LYS A 279 -10.51 21.57 18.44
CA LYS A 279 -9.19 21.88 17.90
C LYS A 279 -8.27 22.10 19.09
N PRO A 280 -7.13 21.39 19.19
CA PRO A 280 -6.10 21.81 20.14
C PRO A 280 -5.85 23.30 19.86
N ALA A 281 -5.84 24.10 20.94
CA ALA A 281 -5.48 25.51 20.84
C ALA A 281 -4.25 25.61 19.93
N GLU A 282 -4.29 26.51 18.95
CA GLU A 282 -3.18 26.73 18.01
C GLU A 282 -1.90 26.92 18.81
N ASP A 283 -1.15 25.83 19.00
CA ASP A 283 0.25 25.90 19.38
C ASP A 283 0.90 26.57 18.17
N THR A 284 1.22 27.85 18.40
CA THR A 284 2.05 28.72 17.60
C THR A 284 2.85 27.95 16.57
N ASP A 285 2.55 28.25 15.30
CA ASP A 285 3.40 28.02 14.14
C ASP A 285 4.87 28.24 14.54
N GLU A 286 5.55 27.16 14.95
CA GLU A 286 7.01 27.08 14.87
C GLU A 286 7.34 26.93 13.38
N GLY A 287 6.97 27.97 12.63
CA GLY A 287 7.75 28.37 11.51
C GLY A 287 9.16 28.55 12.04
N PHE A 288 10.11 27.83 11.44
CA PHE A 288 11.22 28.43 10.73
C PHE A 288 12.14 27.33 10.15
N PHE A 289 12.46 27.52 8.87
CA PHE A 289 13.67 27.14 8.10
C PHE A 289 14.13 25.67 8.03
#